data_AF-A0A381Y3P4-F1
#
_entry.id   AF-A0A381Y3P4-F1
#
_cell.length_a   1.000
_cell.length_b   1.000
_cell.length_c   1.000
_cell.angle_alpha   90.00
_cell.angle_beta   90.00
_cell.angle_gamma   90.00
#
_symmetry.space_group_name_H-M   'P 1'
#
loop_
_entity.id
_entity.type
_entity.pdbx_description
1 polymer ?
#
loop_
_entity_poly.entity_id
_entity_poly.type
_entity_poly.pdbx_seq_one_letter_code
_entity_poly.pdbx_strand_id
1 'polypeptide(L)' 'MTADSTKYSLAREEIELLCERADDAEIEKSEALLALLVATIEAYGKLAGRDQATDALRYELGNLTGSTDTTFVRSR' A
#
# COMPACT_ATOMS: atom_id res chain seq x y z
N MET A 1 -26.93 5.74 2.32
CA MET A 1 -25.49 6.04 2.14
C MET A 1 -24.76 4.71 2.22
N THR A 2 -24.41 4.12 1.08
CA THR A 2 -23.85 2.78 0.99
C THR A 2 -22.67 2.83 0.03
N ALA A 3 -21.47 2.74 0.61
CA ALA A 3 -20.22 2.20 0.08
C ALA A 3 -19.09 2.95 0.78
N ASP A 4 -18.45 2.28 1.73
CA ASP A 4 -17.15 2.65 2.30
C ASP A 4 -16.04 2.54 1.23
N SER A 5 -16.12 3.32 0.14
CA SER A 5 -15.07 3.39 -0.88
C SER A 5 -13.92 4.29 -0.39
N THR A 6 -13.29 3.86 0.70
CA THR A 6 -12.05 4.48 1.13
C THR A 6 -10.94 4.17 0.12
N LYS A 7 -9.92 5.02 0.04
CA LYS A 7 -8.71 4.78 -0.77
C LYS A 7 -8.08 3.39 -0.52
N TYR A 8 -8.29 2.82 0.67
CA TYR A 8 -7.80 1.49 1.05
C TYR A 8 -8.66 0.36 0.51
N SER A 9 -9.95 0.57 0.28
CA SER A 9 -10.83 -0.41 -0.35
C SER A 9 -10.39 -0.67 -1.79
N LEU A 10 -10.13 0.40 -2.54
CA LEU A 10 -9.57 0.31 -3.91
C LEU A 10 -8.22 -0.43 -3.93
N ALA A 11 -7.32 -0.11 -2.99
CA ALA A 11 -6.02 -0.78 -2.92
C ALA A 11 -6.14 -2.29 -2.61
N ARG A 12 -7.14 -2.70 -1.83
CA ARG A 12 -7.38 -4.12 -1.53
C ARG A 12 -7.90 -4.87 -2.75
N GLU A 13 -8.85 -4.29 -3.48
CA GLU A 13 -9.38 -4.88 -4.72
C GLU A 13 -8.25 -5.12 -5.74
N GLU A 14 -7.34 -4.15 -5.91
CA GLU A 14 -6.17 -4.32 -6.80
C GLU A 14 -5.18 -5.39 -6.32
N ILE A 15 -5.00 -5.53 -5.00
CA ILE A 15 -4.15 -6.57 -4.41
C ILE A 15 -4.75 -7.97 -4.64
N GLU A 16 -6.06 -8.12 -4.46
CA GLU A 16 -6.78 -9.38 -4.71
C GLU A 16 -6.65 -9.77 -6.18
N LEU A 17 -6.93 -8.83 -7.09
CA LEU A 17 -6.81 -9.04 -8.53
C LEU A 17 -5.38 -9.40 -8.96
N LEU A 18 -4.36 -8.79 -8.35
CA LEU A 18 -2.98 -9.14 -8.61
C LEU A 18 -2.65 -10.57 -8.16
N CYS A 19 -3.17 -11.00 -7.02
CA CYS A 19 -2.94 -12.36 -6.51
C CYS A 19 -3.61 -13.42 -7.40
N GLU A 20 -4.81 -13.14 -7.92
CA GLU A 20 -5.49 -14.00 -8.90
C GLU A 20 -4.66 -14.12 -10.18
N ARG A 21 -4.19 -12.99 -10.73
CA ARG A 21 -3.34 -12.98 -11.92
C ARG A 21 -1.99 -13.65 -11.70
N ALA A 22 -1.46 -13.62 -10.47
CA ALA A 22 -0.23 -14.31 -10.13
C ALA A 22 -0.43 -15.82 -10.14
N ASP A 23 -1.56 -16.33 -9.62
CA ASP A 23 -1.91 -17.74 -9.71
C ASP A 23 -2.01 -18.21 -11.16
N ASP A 24 -2.71 -17.45 -12.01
CA ASP A 24 -2.86 -17.76 -13.45
C ASP A 24 -1.52 -17.76 -14.21
N ALA A 25 -0.56 -16.95 -13.75
CA ALA A 25 0.77 -16.81 -14.34
C ALA A 25 1.82 -17.75 -13.72
N GLU A 26 1.44 -18.60 -12.76
CA GLU A 26 2.35 -19.45 -11.99
C GLU A 26 3.46 -18.66 -11.26
N ILE A 27 3.14 -17.44 -10.79
CA ILE A 27 4.03 -16.58 -10.02
C ILE A 27 3.66 -16.67 -8.54
N GLU A 28 4.67 -16.81 -7.67
CA GLU A 28 4.46 -16.77 -6.23
C GLU A 28 3.81 -15.44 -5.82
N LYS A 29 2.67 -15.50 -5.12
CA LYS A 29 1.93 -14.30 -4.68
C LYS A 29 2.80 -13.32 -3.89
N SER A 30 3.72 -13.84 -3.08
CA SER A 30 4.67 -13.02 -2.32
C SER A 30 5.60 -12.20 -3.22
N GLU A 31 6.05 -12.75 -4.34
CA GLU A 31 6.87 -12.05 -5.34
C GLU A 31 6.05 -11.00 -6.10
N ALA A 32 4.82 -11.34 -6.48
CA ALA A 32 3.90 -10.40 -7.12
C ALA A 32 3.61 -9.19 -6.21
N LEU A 33 3.34 -9.43 -4.93
CA LEU A 33 3.11 -8.37 -3.94
C LEU A 33 4.37 -7.54 -3.69
N LEU A 34 5.55 -8.16 -3.67
CA LEU A 34 6.82 -7.42 -3.57
C LEU A 34 7.02 -6.50 -4.77
N ALA A 35 6.75 -6.99 -5.99
CA ALA A 35 6.82 -6.18 -7.20
C ALA A 35 5.83 -5.01 -7.17
N LEU A 36 4.60 -5.23 -6.71
CA LEU A 36 3.60 -4.18 -6.53
C LEU A 36 4.05 -3.12 -5.52
N LEU A 37 4.61 -3.54 -4.38
CA LEU A 37 5.13 -2.63 -3.37
C LEU A 37 6.21 -1.70 -3.96
N VAL A 38 7.20 -2.28 -4.66
CA VAL A 38 8.28 -1.51 -5.29
C VAL A 38 7.73 -0.54 -6.35
N ALA A 39 6.84 -1.00 -7.23
CA ALA A 39 6.25 -0.17 -8.28
C ALA A 39 5.40 0.98 -7.71
N THR A 40 4.65 0.72 -6.64
CA THR A 40 3.82 1.73 -5.97
C THR A 40 4.68 2.81 -5.31
N ILE A 41 5.78 2.41 -4.67
CA ILE A 41 6.75 3.34 -4.07
C ILE A 41 7.38 4.23 -5.14
N GLU A 42 7.78 3.64 -6.27
CA GLU A 42 8.34 4.39 -7.38
C GLU A 42 7.33 5.40 -7.94
N ALA A 43 6.09 4.96 -8.19
CA ALA A 43 5.02 5.81 -8.69
C ALA A 43 4.69 6.96 -7.72
N TYR A 44 4.60 6.65 -6.42
CA TYR A 44 4.38 7.66 -5.38
C TYR A 44 5.55 8.65 -5.31
N GLY A 45 6.80 8.17 -5.37
CA GLY A 45 7.99 9.02 -5.41
C GLY A 45 8.05 9.95 -6.63
N LYS A 46 7.56 9.52 -7.79
CA LYS A 46 7.43 10.38 -8.99
C LYS A 46 6.39 11.49 -8.81
N LEU A 47 5.31 11.24 -8.06
CA LEU A 47 4.20 12.17 -7.88
C LEU A 47 4.39 13.13 -6.69
N ALA A 48 4.82 12.61 -5.55
CA ALA A 48 4.96 13.35 -4.29
C ALA A 48 6.42 13.80 -4.00
N GLY A 49 7.38 13.24 -4.72
CA GLY A 49 8.81 13.46 -4.47
C GLY A 49 9.44 12.34 -3.63
N ARG A 50 10.73 12.10 -3.89
CA ARG A 50 11.49 11.00 -3.27
C ARG A 50 11.53 11.07 -1.75
N ASP A 51 11.71 12.26 -1.19
CA ASP A 51 11.83 12.44 0.26
C ASP A 51 10.49 12.16 0.95
N GLN A 52 9.39 12.67 0.39
CA GLN A 52 8.04 12.40 0.90
C GLN A 52 7.66 10.92 0.81
N ALA A 53 8.06 10.22 -0.26
CA ALA A 53 7.89 8.77 -0.37
C ALA A 53 8.69 8.00 0.68
N THR A 54 9.93 8.43 0.94
CA THR A 54 10.80 7.81 1.94
C THR A 54 10.25 8.00 3.34
N ASP A 55 9.78 9.20 3.68
CA ASP A 55 9.22 9.50 4.99
C ASP A 55 7.91 8.75 5.23
N ALA A 56 7.02 8.71 4.22
CA ALA A 56 5.77 7.94 4.30
C ALA A 56 6.06 6.44 4.55
N LEU A 57 7.01 5.85 3.83
CA LEU A 57 7.38 4.44 4.03
C LEU A 57 7.96 4.17 5.42
N ARG A 58 8.87 5.02 5.89
CA ARG A 58 9.46 4.89 7.23
C ARG A 58 8.38 4.95 8.30
N TYR A 59 7.45 5.89 8.16
CA TYR A 59 6.33 6.06 9.08
C TYR A 59 5.43 4.81 9.10
N GLU A 60 4.99 4.33 7.94
CA GLU A 60 4.09 3.17 7.87
C GLU A 60 4.78 1.87 8.30
N LEU A 61 6.05 1.65 7.93
CA LEU A 61 6.82 0.48 8.40
C LEU A 61 7.03 0.50 9.91
N GLY A 62 7.28 1.68 10.50
CA GLY A 62 7.35 1.84 11.95
C GLY A 62 6.05 1.46 12.64
N ASN A 63 4.91 1.85 12.06
CA ASN A 63 3.57 1.52 12.57
C ASN A 63 3.22 0.03 12.41
N LEU A 64 3.70 -0.64 11.37
CA LEU A 64 3.45 -2.08 11.18
C LEU A 64 4.14 -2.95 12.24
N THR A 65 5.29 -2.50 12.76
CA THR A 65 5.99 -3.17 13.87
C THR A 65 5.41 -2.87 15.25
N GLY A 66 4.51 -1.89 15.36
CA GLY A 66 3.88 -1.46 16.60
C GLY A 66 2.36 -1.63 16.55
N SER A 67 1.83 -2.62 17.24
CA SER A 67 0.52 -2.42 17.87
C SER A 67 0.68 -1.23 18.82
N THR A 68 0.36 -0.02 18.38
CA THR A 68 0.31 1.16 19.25
C THR A 68 -0.54 2.27 18.63
N ASP A 69 -1.75 2.37 19.17
CA ASP A 69 -2.52 3.59 19.44
C ASP A 69 -2.82 4.57 18.29
N THR A 70 -4.05 4.43 17.78
CA THR A 70 -5.09 5.47 17.84
C THR A 70 -4.64 6.94 17.97
N THR A 71 -3.87 7.54 17.06
CA THR A 71 -3.78 9.02 17.00
C THR A 71 -3.37 9.53 15.62
N PHE A 72 -4.25 9.47 14.62
CA PHE A 72 -4.27 10.51 13.59
C PHE A 72 -5.72 10.90 13.25
N VAL A 73 -6.45 11.25 14.32
CA VAL A 73 -7.45 12.32 14.25
C VAL A 73 -6.69 13.63 14.44
N ARG A 74 -6.85 14.56 13.48
CA ARG A 74 -6.40 15.97 13.44
C ARG A 74 -4.91 16.21 13.21
N SER A 75 -4.55 16.51 11.97
CA SER A 75 -4.12 17.88 11.55
C SER A 75 -3.50 17.88 10.14
N ARG A 76 -4.34 18.17 9.14
CA ARG A 76 -4.06 19.13 8.06
C ARG A 76 -5.36 19.41 7.31
#